data_AF-A0A3D5VGI2-F1
#
_entry.id   AF-A0A3D5VGI2-F1
#
_cell.length_a   1.000
_cell.length_b   1.000
_cell.length_c   1.000
_cell.angle_alpha   90.00
_cell.angle_beta   90.00
_cell.angle_gamma   90.00
#
_symmetry.space_group_name_H-M   'P 1'
#
loop_
_entity.id
_entity.type
_entity.pdbx_description
1 polymer ?
#
loop_
_entity_poly.entity_id
_entity_poly.type
_entity_poly.pdbx_seq_one_letter_code
_entity_poly.pdbx_strand_id
1 'polypeptide(L)' 'GRELRPIPAGAKCAVLALNLRMQSVLIKGMFTGTKLRGIVPAGLVEIERVYNSMPPKAQYIYPTDNRIHPVIEF' A
#
# COMPACT_ATOMS: atom_id res chain seq x y z
N GLY A 1 -13.78 -10.73 7.31
CA GLY A 1 -12.47 -11.38 7.07
C GLY A 1 -12.53 -12.84 6.63
N ARG A 2 -13.72 -13.44 6.38
CA ARG A 2 -13.79 -14.84 5.97
C ARG A 2 -13.13 -15.08 4.60
N GLU A 3 -13.29 -14.12 3.69
CA GLU A 3 -12.72 -14.09 2.33
C GLU A 3 -11.19 -13.98 2.30
N LEU A 4 -10.56 -13.49 3.36
CA LEU A 4 -9.09 -13.38 3.42
C LEU A 4 -8.44 -14.68 3.90
N ARG A 5 -9.20 -15.59 4.54
CA ARG A 5 -8.68 -16.85 5.10
C ARG A 5 -8.13 -17.83 4.04
N PRO A 6 -8.71 -17.95 2.83
CA PRO A 6 -8.17 -18.81 1.79
C PRO A 6 -6.89 -18.28 1.14
N ILE A 7 -6.55 -16.99 1.32
CA ILE A 7 -5.37 -16.40 0.69
C ILE A 7 -4.13 -16.88 1.44
N PRO A 8 -3.19 -17.58 0.80
CA PRO A 8 -1.99 -18.07 1.47
C PRO A 8 -1.06 -16.90 1.83
N ALA A 9 -0.37 -17.03 2.96
CA ALA A 9 0.74 -16.13 3.27
C ALA A 9 1.83 -16.25 2.20
N GLY A 10 2.45 -15.13 1.83
CA GLY A 10 3.39 -15.02 0.72
C GLY A 10 2.73 -14.74 -0.64
N ALA A 11 1.39 -14.71 -0.72
CA ALA A 11 0.69 -14.40 -1.96
C ALA A 11 1.01 -12.98 -2.44
N LYS A 12 1.41 -12.83 -3.71
CA LYS A 12 1.46 -11.53 -4.37
C LYS A 12 0.05 -10.97 -4.46
N CYS A 13 -0.12 -9.71 -4.07
CA CYS A 13 -1.43 -9.07 -4.08
C CYS A 13 -1.37 -7.65 -4.64
N ALA A 14 -2.52 -7.21 -5.13
CA ALA A 14 -2.80 -5.81 -5.44
C ALA A 14 -3.99 -5.36 -4.59
N VAL A 15 -3.85 -4.26 -3.87
CA VAL A 15 -4.91 -3.71 -3.01
C VAL A 15 -5.32 -2.35 -3.54
N LEU A 16 -6.56 -2.23 -3.97
CA LEU A 16 -7.18 -0.95 -4.26
C LEU A 16 -7.59 -0.31 -2.92
N ALA A 17 -6.87 0.73 -2.50
CA ALA A 17 -7.17 1.47 -1.28
C ALA A 17 -7.94 2.74 -1.64
N LEU A 18 -9.02 2.99 -0.90
CA LEU A 18 -9.85 4.19 -1.05
C LEU A 18 -9.99 4.90 0.29
N ASN A 19 -10.08 6.22 0.25
CA ASN A 19 -10.48 7.01 1.42
C ASN A 19 -11.89 7.59 1.26
N LEU A 20 -12.42 8.20 2.33
CA LEU A 20 -13.77 8.79 2.34
C LEU A 20 -13.89 10.06 1.47
N ARG A 21 -12.78 10.58 0.95
CA ARG A 21 -12.75 11.67 -0.04
C ARG A 21 -12.73 11.14 -1.48
N MET A 22 -13.05 9.87 -1.67
CA MET A 22 -13.05 9.20 -2.98
C MET A 22 -11.67 9.23 -3.68
N GLN A 23 -10.59 9.39 -2.92
CA GLN A 23 -9.24 9.25 -3.45
C GLN A 23 -8.86 7.77 -3.47
N SER A 24 -8.19 7.32 -4.53
CA SER A 24 -7.76 5.93 -4.68
C SER A 24 -6.29 5.77 -5.03
N VAL A 25 -5.67 4.75 -4.47
CA VAL A 25 -4.32 4.29 -4.82
C VAL A 25 -4.31 2.79 -5.00
N LEU A 26 -3.45 2.29 -5.89
CA LEU A 26 -3.21 0.87 -6.08
C LEU A 26 -1.90 0.48 -5.40
N ILE A 27 -1.98 -0.47 -4.48
CA ILE A 27 -0.83 -0.98 -3.74
C ILE A 27 -0.41 -2.31 -4.36
N LYS A 28 0.87 -2.43 -4.73
CA LYS A 28 1.51 -3.71 -5.09
C LYS A 28 2.26 -4.20 -3.86
N GLY A 29 2.05 -5.45 -3.47
CA GLY A 29 2.68 -5.99 -2.28
C GLY A 29 2.56 -7.51 -2.14
N MET A 30 2.86 -7.97 -0.93
CA MET A 30 2.77 -9.37 -0.54
C MET A 30 1.88 -9.51 0.69
N PHE A 31 0.88 -10.39 0.62
CA PHE A 31 0.05 -10.72 1.77
C PHE A 31 0.80 -11.64 2.71
N THR A 32 1.05 -11.21 3.94
CA THR A 32 1.85 -11.97 4.92
C THR A 32 0.97 -12.75 5.92
N GLY A 33 -0.32 -12.91 5.61
CA GLY A 33 -1.30 -13.58 6.48
C GLY A 33 -2.11 -12.64 7.36
N THR A 34 -2.98 -13.22 8.18
CA THR A 34 -3.80 -12.50 9.16
C THR A 34 -3.15 -12.53 10.54
N LYS A 35 -2.96 -11.37 11.16
CA LYS A 35 -2.46 -11.23 12.54
C LYS A 35 -3.45 -10.47 13.40
N LEU A 36 -3.45 -10.72 14.70
CA LEU A 36 -4.24 -9.94 15.65
C LEU A 36 -3.68 -8.51 15.69
N ARG A 37 -4.52 -7.50 15.44
CA ARG A 37 -4.18 -6.07 15.59
C ARG A 37 -5.19 -5.44 16.53
N GLY A 38 -4.79 -5.21 17.78
CA GLY A 38 -5.71 -4.85 18.85
C GLY A 38 -6.66 -6.01 19.15
N ILE A 39 -7.96 -5.74 19.13
CA ILE A 39 -9.01 -6.72 19.46
C ILE A 39 -9.53 -7.51 18.25
N VAL A 40 -9.16 -7.15 17.02
CA VAL A 40 -9.65 -7.80 15.79
C VAL A 40 -8.51 -8.36 14.94
N PRO A 41 -8.70 -9.53 14.29
CA PRO A 41 -7.75 -10.04 13.31
C PRO A 41 -7.78 -9.19 12.04
N ALA A 42 -6.60 -8.79 11.57
CA ALA A 42 -6.42 -7.99 10.36
C ALA A 42 -5.46 -8.69 9.39
N GLY A 43 -5.74 -8.57 8.09
CA GLY A 43 -4.79 -8.96 7.04
C GLY A 43 -3.60 -8.01 7.03
N LEU A 44 -2.39 -8.56 6.89
CA LEU A 44 -1.16 -7.77 6.78
C LEU A 44 -0.62 -7.88 5.34
N VAL A 45 -0.28 -6.72 4.77
CA VAL A 45 0.31 -6.61 3.44
C VAL A 45 1.63 -5.84 3.59
N GLU A 46 2.70 -6.46 3.11
CA GLU A 46 3.99 -5.79 2.94
C GLU A 46 3.96 -5.00 1.63
N ILE A 47 4.25 -3.69 1.71
CA ILE A 47 4.11 -2.76 0.60
C ILE A 47 5.41 -2.73 -0.21
N GLU A 48 5.34 -3.06 -1.49
CA GLU A 48 6.45 -2.93 -2.43
C GLU A 48 6.40 -1.57 -3.14
N ARG A 49 5.22 -1.22 -3.69
CA ARG A 49 4.99 0.06 -4.39
C ARG A 49 3.57 0.54 -4.19
N VAL A 50 3.38 1.85 -4.20
CA VAL A 50 2.06 2.48 -4.23
C VAL A 50 1.96 3.34 -5.48
N TYR A 51 0.90 3.12 -6.26
CA TYR A 51 0.60 3.85 -7.49
C TYR A 51 -0.62 4.75 -7.27
N ASN A 52 -0.49 6.04 -7.56
CA ASN A 52 -1.63 6.94 -7.60
C ASN A 52 -2.38 6.73 -8.92
N SER A 53 -3.61 6.23 -8.82
CA SER A 53 -4.45 5.91 -9.97
C SER A 53 -5.23 7.11 -10.50
N MET A 54 -5.23 8.25 -9.78
CA MET A 54 -6.04 9.41 -10.12
C MET A 54 -5.22 10.51 -10.82
N PRO A 55 -5.81 11.21 -11.83
CA PRO A 55 -5.22 12.41 -12.43
C PRO A 55 -4.97 13.52 -11.37
N PRO A 56 -3.97 14.43 -11.55
CA PRO A 56 -3.24 14.74 -12.78
C PRO A 56 -1.87 14.07 -12.94
N LYS A 57 -1.38 13.35 -11.92
CA LYS A 57 -0.08 12.63 -11.99
C LYS A 57 -0.25 11.19 -11.58
N ALA A 58 -0.50 10.36 -12.59
CA ALA A 58 -0.54 8.91 -12.50
C ALA A 58 0.89 8.37 -12.40
N GLN A 59 1.34 8.04 -11.18
CA GLN A 59 2.73 7.66 -10.91
C GLN A 59 2.88 6.83 -9.65
N TYR A 60 4.05 6.20 -9.48
CA TYR A 60 4.43 5.63 -8.19
C TYR A 60 4.75 6.74 -7.18
N ILE A 61 4.14 6.66 -6.01
CA ILE A 61 4.30 7.63 -4.90
C ILE A 61 5.04 7.04 -3.71
N TYR A 62 5.32 5.73 -3.72
CA TYR A 62 6.09 5.03 -2.71
C TYR A 62 6.99 3.96 -3.36
N PRO A 63 8.26 3.80 -2.90
CA PRO A 63 8.92 4.61 -1.87
C PRO A 63 9.16 6.05 -2.32
N THR A 64 9.09 6.99 -1.39
CA THR A 64 9.46 8.38 -1.66
C THR A 64 10.98 8.48 -1.79
N ASP A 65 11.47 9.34 -2.68
CA ASP A 65 12.90 9.66 -2.71
C ASP A 65 13.26 10.47 -1.44
N ASN A 66 13.75 9.77 -0.41
CA ASN A 66 14.17 10.36 0.86
C ASN A 66 15.63 10.84 0.82
N ARG A 67 16.24 10.95 -0.36
CA ARG A 67 17.61 11.47 -0.47
C ARG A 67 17.61 12.95 -0.09
N ILE A 68 18.48 13.28 0.87
CA ILE A 68 18.76 14.67 1.22
C ILE A 68 19.56 15.24 0.05
N HIS A 69 18.98 16.21 -0.66
CA HIS A 69 19.71 16.96 -1.68
C HIS A 69 20.29 18.23 -1.02
N PRO A 70 21.58 18.53 -1.20
CA PRO A 70 22.15 19.78 -0.72
C PRO A 70 21.47 20.96 -1.45
N VAL A 71 21.06 21.98 -0.69
CA VAL A 71 20.56 23.24 -1.26
C VAL A 71 21.75 24.00 -1.83
N ILE A 72 21.80 24.17 -3.15
CA ILE A 72 22.92 24.80 -3.86
C ILE A 72 22.69 26.28 -4.18
N GLU A 73 21.46 26.79 -4.07
CA GLU A 73 21.11 28.19 -4.33
C GLU A 73 20.01 28.68 -3.36
N PHE A 74 20.16 29.92 -2.86
CA PHE A 74 19.23 30.63 -1.98
C PHE A 74 18.70 31.89 -2.68
#